data_AF-A0ABD5G3C6-F1
#
_entry.id   AF-A0ABD5G3C6-F1
#
_cell.length_a   1.000
_cell.length_b   1.000
_cell.length_c   1.000
_cell.angle_alpha   90.00
_cell.angle_beta   90.00
_cell.angle_gamma   90.00
#
_symmetry.space_group_name_H-M   'P 1'
#
loop_
_entity.id
_entity.type
_entity.pdbx_description
1 polymer ?
#
loop_
_entity_poly.entity_id
_entity_poly.type
_entity_poly.pdbx_seq_one_letter_code
_entity_poly.pdbx_strand_id
1 'polypeptide(L)'
;MTTKRKRSQATSRDGVNFVKGLIERQNSIFQEIDLHNDIGNDAYIEFIVEENATGCCVALQIKSGASYRSPSGRYAFQSDSDHFEYWASHILPVLAVVFDPERKKAVWVDITDHLRKTPSAITDGPYTIYADQDFSESTFLEFRNHCLQYRDQYSRESNFGQALESLSIRNDVERCLDGLRALFAYHRNQPATWYYLISCISNYRGHALLRELIVQLSHIPGHGDIFWSKRNIINETVRRSALLFMRERFERRDALTMLSAIDDAGIDRGTIGQYVHALIDTMTDAQGVMESIAIDINQDGRIRHSALLFAISAAQAQSVANALALLSRLRHSIDDEELNSVVGWLEEDLRQFGYVSFY
;
A
#
# COMPACT_ATOMS: atom_id res chain seq x y z
N MET A 1 52.78 -29.91 -22.90
CA MET A 1 51.34 -29.88 -22.59
C MET A 1 50.66 -28.96 -23.58
N THR A 2 49.64 -29.41 -24.30
CA THR A 2 48.82 -28.52 -25.14
C THR A 2 47.65 -27.99 -24.33
N THR A 3 47.53 -26.67 -24.26
CA THR A 3 46.38 -25.99 -23.67
C THR A 3 45.14 -26.27 -24.53
N LYS A 4 44.07 -26.80 -23.92
CA LYS A 4 42.81 -27.17 -24.61
C LYS A 4 41.69 -26.21 -24.22
N ARG A 5 40.98 -25.65 -25.20
CA ARG A 5 39.73 -24.88 -25.01
C ARG A 5 38.54 -25.77 -25.39
N LYS A 6 37.54 -25.90 -24.51
CA LYS A 6 36.34 -26.70 -24.79
C LYS A 6 35.46 -25.97 -25.82
N ARG A 7 34.86 -26.70 -26.78
CA ARG A 7 33.90 -26.11 -27.73
C ARG A 7 32.70 -25.45 -27.03
N SER A 8 32.26 -26.00 -25.90
CA SER A 8 31.18 -25.41 -25.08
C SER A 8 31.51 -24.01 -24.56
N GLN A 9 32.79 -23.71 -24.28
CA GLN A 9 33.21 -22.36 -23.88
C GLN A 9 33.13 -21.37 -25.05
N ALA A 10 33.37 -21.83 -26.29
CA ALA A 10 33.18 -20.98 -27.46
C ALA A 10 31.68 -20.69 -27.69
N THR A 11 30.81 -21.70 -27.53
CA THR A 11 29.36 -21.56 -27.64
C THR A 11 28.75 -20.63 -26.59
N SER A 12 29.15 -20.78 -25.31
CA SER A 12 28.73 -19.87 -24.24
C SER A 12 29.15 -18.43 -24.53
N ARG A 13 30.42 -18.22 -24.93
CA ARG A 13 30.93 -16.89 -25.29
C ARG A 13 30.19 -16.25 -26.47
N ASP A 14 29.81 -17.05 -27.47
CA ASP A 14 29.03 -16.58 -28.62
C ASP A 14 27.67 -16.01 -28.18
N GLY A 15 26.99 -16.67 -27.24
CA GLY A 15 25.76 -16.17 -26.64
C GLY A 15 25.94 -14.84 -25.92
N VAL A 16 26.97 -14.74 -25.06
CA VAL A 16 27.29 -13.49 -24.34
C VAL A 16 27.58 -12.36 -25.33
N ASN A 17 28.38 -12.62 -26.37
CA ASN A 17 28.71 -11.63 -27.38
C ASN A 17 27.48 -11.18 -28.19
N PHE A 18 26.57 -12.11 -28.54
CA PHE A 18 25.33 -11.80 -29.24
C PHE A 18 24.46 -10.86 -28.39
N VAL A 19 24.24 -11.22 -27.12
CA VAL A 19 23.40 -10.48 -26.18
C VAL A 19 23.98 -9.11 -25.89
N LYS A 20 25.28 -9.04 -25.57
CA LYS A 20 26.02 -7.79 -25.38
C LYS A 20 25.84 -6.86 -26.59
N GLY A 21 26.11 -7.38 -27.78
CA GLY A 21 26.02 -6.59 -29.00
C GLY A 21 24.61 -6.08 -29.28
N LEU A 22 23.57 -6.86 -28.97
CA LEU A 22 22.18 -6.43 -29.12
C LEU A 22 21.86 -5.26 -28.17
N ILE A 23 22.22 -5.40 -26.88
CA ILE A 23 21.94 -4.41 -25.84
C ILE A 23 22.69 -3.10 -26.11
N GLU A 24 23.99 -3.17 -26.43
CA GLU A 24 24.82 -1.99 -26.69
C GLU A 24 24.39 -1.25 -27.96
N ARG A 25 23.95 -1.95 -29.02
CA ARG A 25 23.40 -1.31 -30.23
C ARG A 25 22.11 -0.53 -29.95
N GLN A 26 21.38 -0.90 -28.90
CA GLN A 26 20.17 -0.20 -28.45
C GLN A 26 20.49 0.88 -27.40
N ASN A 27 21.74 1.31 -27.34
CA ASN A 27 22.28 2.33 -26.44
C ASN A 27 22.11 1.98 -24.94
N SER A 28 21.87 0.72 -24.59
CA SER A 28 21.84 0.29 -23.18
C SER A 28 23.20 -0.26 -22.75
N ILE A 29 23.51 -0.18 -21.46
CA ILE A 29 24.81 -0.60 -20.93
C ILE A 29 24.76 -2.09 -20.60
N PHE A 30 25.74 -2.86 -21.07
CA PHE A 30 25.95 -4.26 -20.71
C PHE A 30 27.24 -4.40 -19.91
N GLN A 31 27.12 -4.73 -18.62
CA GLN A 31 28.26 -4.95 -17.74
C GLN A 31 28.42 -6.45 -17.51
N GLU A 32 29.39 -7.06 -18.19
CA GLU A 32 29.73 -8.48 -18.02
C GLU A 32 30.37 -8.73 -16.64
N ILE A 33 30.00 -9.84 -16.00
CA ILE A 33 30.61 -10.31 -14.75
C ILE A 33 31.79 -11.21 -15.10
N ASP A 34 32.94 -11.00 -14.45
CA ASP A 34 34.10 -11.87 -14.63
C ASP A 34 33.75 -13.31 -14.22
N LEU A 35 34.13 -14.30 -15.03
CA LEU A 35 33.88 -15.72 -14.79
C LEU A 35 34.36 -16.21 -13.42
N HIS A 36 35.36 -15.59 -12.82
CA HIS A 36 35.80 -15.94 -11.46
C HIS A 36 34.79 -15.50 -10.37
N ASN A 37 33.96 -14.51 -10.68
CA ASN A 37 32.97 -13.91 -9.79
C ASN A 37 31.52 -14.33 -10.14
N ASP A 38 31.34 -15.20 -11.13
CA ASP A 38 30.01 -15.69 -11.51
C ASP A 38 29.53 -16.74 -10.50
N ILE A 39 28.49 -16.35 -9.74
CA ILE A 39 27.79 -17.19 -8.77
C ILE A 39 26.43 -17.64 -9.32
N GLY A 40 25.99 -17.10 -10.46
CA GLY A 40 24.69 -17.41 -11.06
C GLY A 40 24.10 -16.34 -11.99
N ASN A 41 24.87 -15.30 -12.33
CA ASN A 41 24.51 -14.21 -13.23
C ASN A 41 25.71 -13.89 -14.13
N ASP A 42 25.51 -13.86 -15.44
CA ASP A 42 26.56 -13.57 -16.42
C ASP A 42 26.81 -12.05 -16.61
N ALA A 43 25.78 -11.22 -16.39
CA ALA A 43 25.89 -9.78 -16.60
C ALA A 43 24.83 -8.95 -15.84
N TYR A 44 25.06 -7.64 -15.81
CA TYR A 44 24.05 -6.64 -15.49
C TYR A 44 23.74 -5.78 -16.71
N ILE A 45 22.49 -5.33 -16.81
CA ILE A 45 22.05 -4.35 -17.81
C ILE A 45 21.62 -3.09 -17.07
N GLU A 46 22.10 -1.93 -17.50
CA GLU A 46 21.47 -0.63 -17.17
C GLU A 46 20.83 -0.04 -18.43
N PHE A 47 19.54 0.28 -18.34
CA PHE A 47 18.81 0.83 -19.48
C PHE A 47 19.01 2.33 -19.63
N ILE A 48 19.19 2.77 -20.88
CA ILE A 48 19.23 4.19 -21.26
C ILE A 48 17.95 4.52 -22.05
N VAL A 49 17.29 5.62 -21.71
CA VAL A 49 16.10 6.16 -22.39
C VAL A 49 16.33 7.63 -22.67
N GLU A 50 16.16 8.05 -23.92
CA GLU A 50 16.38 9.45 -24.34
C GLU A 50 17.75 9.98 -23.86
N GLU A 51 18.80 9.18 -24.06
CA GLU A 51 20.19 9.47 -23.65
C GLU A 51 20.42 9.59 -22.12
N ASN A 52 19.41 9.31 -21.30
CA ASN A 52 19.50 9.35 -19.85
C ASN A 52 19.57 7.94 -19.25
N ALA A 53 20.52 7.73 -18.35
CA ALA A 53 20.59 6.54 -17.52
C ALA A 53 19.34 6.46 -16.63
N THR A 54 18.64 5.33 -16.68
CA THR A 54 17.35 5.18 -15.98
C THR A 54 17.50 4.83 -14.51
N GLY A 55 18.70 4.43 -14.08
CA GLY A 55 18.96 3.81 -12.76
C GLY A 55 18.31 2.44 -12.59
N CYS A 56 17.66 1.90 -13.63
CA CYS A 56 17.06 0.58 -13.62
C CYS A 56 18.10 -0.44 -14.07
N CYS A 57 18.62 -1.18 -13.09
CA CYS A 57 19.56 -2.28 -13.31
C CYS A 57 18.85 -3.63 -13.17
N VAL A 58 19.12 -4.54 -14.10
CA VAL A 58 18.67 -5.95 -14.02
C VAL A 58 19.85 -6.89 -14.13
N ALA A 59 19.77 -8.03 -13.43
CA ALA A 59 20.71 -9.13 -13.58
C ALA A 59 20.29 -10.05 -14.72
N LEU A 60 21.27 -10.64 -15.41
CA LEU A 60 21.03 -11.44 -16.59
C LEU A 60 21.83 -12.74 -16.55
N GLN A 61 21.14 -13.87 -16.77
CA GLN A 61 21.75 -15.16 -17.01
C GLN A 61 21.60 -15.58 -18.48
N ILE A 62 22.71 -15.93 -19.13
CA ILE A 62 22.80 -16.21 -20.55
C ILE A 62 23.20 -17.67 -20.76
N LYS A 63 22.31 -18.45 -21.38
CA LYS A 63 22.61 -19.82 -21.81
C LYS A 63 22.67 -19.88 -23.33
N SER A 64 23.58 -20.68 -23.86
CA SER A 64 23.80 -20.78 -25.31
C SER A 64 24.03 -22.22 -25.75
N GLY A 65 23.32 -22.64 -26.79
CA GLY A 65 23.50 -23.95 -27.43
C GLY A 65 22.18 -24.65 -27.77
N ALA A 66 22.24 -25.57 -28.74
CA ALA A 66 21.09 -26.34 -29.21
C ALA A 66 20.49 -27.26 -28.12
N SER A 67 21.24 -27.60 -27.08
CA SER A 67 20.77 -28.41 -25.95
C SER A 67 19.64 -27.77 -25.15
N TYR A 68 19.50 -26.44 -25.22
CA TYR A 68 18.41 -25.72 -24.55
C TYR A 68 17.12 -25.71 -25.38
N ARG A 69 17.14 -26.21 -26.61
CA ARG A 69 15.96 -26.34 -27.48
C ARG A 69 15.34 -27.72 -27.31
N SER A 70 14.08 -27.77 -26.90
CA SER A 70 13.31 -29.01 -26.82
C SER A 70 13.04 -29.59 -28.22
N PRO A 71 12.67 -30.88 -28.32
CA PRO A 71 12.21 -31.46 -29.59
C PRO A 71 10.98 -30.76 -30.18
N SER A 72 10.13 -30.16 -29.33
CA SER A 72 8.99 -29.34 -29.76
C SER A 72 9.38 -27.93 -30.24
N GLY A 73 10.66 -27.57 -30.16
CA GLY A 73 11.19 -26.27 -30.60
C GLY A 73 11.09 -25.14 -29.58
N ARG A 74 10.63 -25.42 -28.35
CA ARG A 74 10.63 -24.46 -27.23
C ARG A 74 12.01 -24.38 -26.61
N TYR A 75 12.33 -23.27 -25.95
CA TYR A 75 13.60 -23.15 -25.23
C TYR A 75 13.36 -23.30 -23.73
N ALA A 76 14.15 -24.18 -23.12
CA ALA A 76 14.07 -24.48 -21.70
C ALA A 76 15.36 -24.00 -21.01
N PHE A 77 15.18 -23.14 -20.03
CA PHE A 77 16.22 -22.67 -19.15
C PHE A 77 16.25 -23.57 -17.90
N GLN A 78 17.17 -24.53 -17.88
CA GLN A 78 17.32 -25.52 -16.81
C GLN A 78 18.45 -25.13 -15.86
N SER A 79 18.23 -25.18 -14.55
CA SER A 79 19.26 -24.95 -13.51
C SER A 79 19.05 -25.91 -12.33
N ASP A 80 19.81 -25.72 -11.25
CA ASP A 80 19.62 -26.42 -9.97
C ASP A 80 18.78 -25.60 -8.99
N SER A 81 18.47 -26.22 -7.84
CA SER A 81 17.73 -25.60 -6.73
C SER A 81 18.42 -24.35 -6.19
N ASP A 82 19.74 -24.40 -6.05
CA ASP A 82 20.53 -23.36 -5.40
C ASP A 82 20.48 -22.06 -6.23
N HIS A 83 20.54 -22.17 -7.56
CA HIS A 83 20.32 -21.04 -8.45
C HIS A 83 18.90 -20.48 -8.37
N PHE A 84 17.87 -21.34 -8.24
CA PHE A 84 16.49 -20.88 -8.10
C PHE A 84 16.30 -20.11 -6.78
N GLU A 85 16.87 -20.58 -5.68
CA GLU A 85 16.87 -19.87 -4.40
C GLU A 85 17.67 -18.55 -4.48
N TYR A 86 18.83 -18.58 -5.12
CA TYR A 86 19.65 -17.39 -5.38
C TYR A 86 18.88 -16.33 -6.18
N TRP A 87 18.23 -16.70 -7.29
CA TRP A 87 17.46 -15.76 -8.10
C TRP A 87 16.19 -15.28 -7.41
N ALA A 88 15.53 -16.12 -6.62
CA ALA A 88 14.34 -15.74 -5.86
C ALA A 88 14.65 -14.69 -4.77
N SER A 89 15.84 -14.74 -4.18
CA SER A 89 16.31 -13.83 -3.13
C SER A 89 17.10 -12.63 -3.66
N HIS A 90 17.33 -12.56 -4.98
CA HIS A 90 18.14 -11.52 -5.59
C HIS A 90 17.44 -10.15 -5.54
N ILE A 91 18.18 -9.10 -5.13
CA ILE A 91 17.62 -7.75 -4.96
C ILE A 91 17.23 -7.12 -6.30
N LEU A 92 18.05 -7.33 -7.34
CA LEU A 92 17.73 -6.91 -8.71
C LEU A 92 16.85 -7.97 -9.39
N PRO A 93 15.92 -7.55 -10.28
CA PRO A 93 15.24 -8.48 -11.18
C PRO A 93 16.25 -9.31 -11.96
N VAL A 94 16.02 -10.61 -12.06
CA VAL A 94 16.84 -11.56 -12.80
C VAL A 94 16.08 -12.02 -14.02
N LEU A 95 16.73 -11.89 -15.18
CA LEU A 95 16.21 -12.35 -16.46
C LEU A 95 17.12 -13.41 -17.04
N ALA A 96 16.57 -14.30 -17.86
CA ALA A 96 17.33 -15.27 -18.62
C ALA A 96 17.20 -15.03 -20.11
N VAL A 97 18.31 -15.20 -20.83
CA VAL A 97 18.36 -15.27 -22.29
C VAL A 97 18.93 -16.61 -22.72
N VAL A 98 18.25 -17.27 -23.64
CA VAL A 98 18.75 -18.48 -24.32
C VAL A 98 19.06 -18.14 -25.77
N PHE A 99 20.33 -18.29 -26.16
CA PHE A 99 20.77 -18.15 -27.54
C PHE A 99 20.92 -19.52 -28.23
N ASP A 100 20.34 -19.65 -29.42
CA ASP A 100 20.50 -20.79 -30.32
C ASP A 100 21.42 -20.39 -31.49
N PRO A 101 22.70 -20.80 -31.47
CA PRO A 101 23.65 -20.46 -32.52
C PRO A 101 23.30 -21.08 -33.88
N GLU A 102 22.62 -22.23 -33.92
CA GLU A 102 22.26 -22.90 -35.18
C GLU A 102 21.22 -22.07 -35.94
N ARG A 103 20.26 -21.50 -35.21
CA ARG A 103 19.19 -20.66 -35.76
C ARG A 103 19.49 -19.18 -35.72
N LYS A 104 20.60 -18.78 -35.07
CA LYS A 104 20.94 -17.38 -34.75
C LYS A 104 19.76 -16.62 -34.12
N LYS A 105 19.07 -17.29 -33.19
CA LYS A 105 17.90 -16.76 -32.50
C LYS A 105 18.15 -16.71 -31.01
N ALA A 106 17.69 -15.66 -30.34
CA ALA A 106 17.63 -15.60 -28.90
C ALA A 106 16.18 -15.48 -28.42
N VAL A 107 15.92 -16.03 -27.24
CA VAL A 107 14.66 -15.85 -26.52
C VAL A 107 14.94 -15.52 -25.07
N TRP A 108 13.98 -14.91 -24.38
CA TRP A 108 14.15 -14.48 -23.01
C TRP A 108 12.95 -14.84 -22.12
N VAL A 109 13.19 -14.81 -20.81
CA VAL A 109 12.18 -14.97 -19.77
C VAL A 109 12.55 -14.17 -18.53
N ASP A 110 11.54 -13.67 -17.83
CA ASP A 110 11.69 -13.04 -16.52
C ASP A 110 11.68 -14.12 -15.43
N ILE A 111 12.84 -14.40 -14.84
CA ILE A 111 12.97 -15.41 -13.78
C ILE A 111 12.29 -14.89 -12.51
N THR A 112 12.50 -13.63 -12.15
CA THR A 112 11.95 -13.03 -10.93
C THR A 112 10.42 -13.08 -10.93
N ASP A 113 9.76 -12.66 -12.00
CA ASP A 113 8.29 -12.72 -12.11
C ASP A 113 7.77 -14.16 -12.14
N HIS A 114 8.47 -15.07 -12.83
CA HIS A 114 8.11 -16.49 -12.85
C HIS A 114 8.11 -17.08 -11.44
N LEU A 115 9.20 -16.93 -10.68
CA LEU A 115 9.33 -17.48 -9.33
C LEU A 115 8.36 -16.84 -8.32
N ARG A 116 8.04 -15.55 -8.46
CA ARG A 116 6.97 -14.90 -7.67
C ARG A 116 5.60 -15.53 -7.92
N LYS A 117 5.30 -15.90 -9.16
CA LYS A 117 4.03 -16.54 -9.54
C LYS A 117 3.97 -18.03 -9.20
N THR A 118 5.12 -18.69 -9.11
CA THR A 118 5.23 -20.12 -8.77
C THR A 118 6.21 -20.36 -7.61
N PRO A 119 5.90 -19.92 -6.37
CA PRO A 119 6.83 -20.04 -5.25
C PRO A 119 7.25 -21.48 -4.92
N SER A 120 6.39 -22.47 -5.17
CA SER A 120 6.71 -23.89 -4.97
C SER A 120 7.83 -24.38 -5.88
N ALA A 121 8.08 -23.72 -7.03
CA ALA A 121 9.16 -24.10 -7.94
C ALA A 121 10.56 -23.86 -7.34
N ILE A 122 10.66 -23.02 -6.31
CA ILE A 122 11.91 -22.73 -5.61
C ILE A 122 12.36 -23.95 -4.78
N THR A 123 11.42 -24.68 -4.17
CA THR A 123 11.73 -25.84 -3.30
C THR A 123 11.51 -27.19 -3.97
N ASP A 124 10.49 -27.30 -4.82
CA ASP A 124 9.99 -28.58 -5.34
C ASP A 124 10.31 -28.77 -6.83
N GLY A 125 10.79 -27.72 -7.50
CA GLY A 125 10.94 -27.68 -8.95
C GLY A 125 9.58 -27.58 -9.70
N PRO A 126 9.55 -27.82 -11.01
CA PRO A 126 10.65 -28.28 -11.85
C PRO A 126 11.65 -27.14 -12.05
N TYR A 127 12.94 -27.36 -11.79
CA TYR A 127 14.02 -26.36 -11.96
C TYR A 127 14.31 -26.04 -13.44
N THR A 128 13.26 -25.71 -14.18
CA THR A 128 13.19 -25.50 -15.62
C THR A 128 12.14 -24.43 -15.90
N ILE A 129 12.58 -23.32 -16.48
CA ILE A 129 11.71 -22.23 -16.92
C ILE A 129 11.71 -22.21 -18.44
N TYR A 130 10.54 -22.15 -19.07
CA TYR A 130 10.48 -22.02 -20.52
C TYR A 130 10.61 -20.55 -20.94
N ALA A 131 11.49 -20.29 -21.90
CA ALA A 131 11.68 -18.99 -22.51
C ALA A 131 10.99 -18.98 -23.88
N ASP A 132 9.91 -18.21 -23.97
CA ASP A 132 9.06 -18.15 -25.17
C ASP A 132 9.06 -16.75 -25.83
N GLN A 133 9.64 -15.73 -25.17
CA GLN A 133 9.64 -14.35 -25.67
C GLN A 133 10.85 -14.12 -26.60
N ASP A 134 10.64 -13.54 -27.78
CA ASP A 134 11.72 -13.28 -28.72
C ASP A 134 12.67 -12.19 -28.20
N PHE A 135 13.98 -12.41 -28.30
CA PHE A 135 15.02 -11.44 -27.93
C PHE A 135 15.78 -11.00 -29.18
N SER A 136 15.29 -9.96 -29.83
CA SER A 136 15.85 -9.43 -31.08
C SER A 136 15.80 -7.90 -31.10
N GLU A 137 16.33 -7.31 -32.17
CA GLU A 137 16.32 -5.86 -32.36
C GLU A 137 14.90 -5.31 -32.43
N SER A 138 13.98 -6.04 -33.08
CA SER A 138 12.57 -5.64 -33.19
C SER A 138 11.80 -5.72 -31.87
N THR A 139 12.18 -6.61 -30.95
CA THR A 139 11.47 -6.82 -29.67
C THR A 139 12.18 -6.19 -28.48
N PHE A 140 13.36 -5.58 -28.68
CA PHE A 140 14.13 -5.00 -27.59
C PHE A 140 13.38 -3.88 -26.84
N LEU A 141 12.56 -3.10 -27.55
CA LEU A 141 11.74 -2.07 -26.90
C LEU A 141 10.75 -2.67 -25.90
N GLU A 142 10.14 -3.81 -26.24
CA GLU A 142 9.22 -4.53 -25.35
C GLU A 142 9.97 -5.10 -24.13
N PHE A 143 11.13 -5.72 -24.36
CA PHE A 143 12.02 -6.19 -23.30
C PHE A 143 12.44 -5.06 -22.34
N ARG A 144 12.88 -3.91 -22.88
CA ARG A 144 13.26 -2.75 -22.07
C ARG A 144 12.08 -2.22 -21.28
N ASN A 145 10.92 -2.05 -21.92
CA ASN A 145 9.72 -1.53 -21.25
C ASN A 145 9.23 -2.48 -20.15
N HIS A 146 9.31 -3.80 -20.35
CA HIS A 146 9.05 -4.80 -19.33
C HIS A 146 9.97 -4.62 -18.12
N CYS A 147 11.29 -4.54 -18.35
CA CYS A 147 12.26 -4.34 -17.27
C CYS A 147 12.05 -3.02 -16.51
N LEU A 148 11.73 -1.93 -17.21
CA LEU A 148 11.51 -0.62 -16.58
C LEU A 148 10.30 -0.59 -15.63
N GLN A 149 9.35 -1.52 -15.74
CA GLN A 149 8.23 -1.64 -14.79
C GLN A 149 8.72 -1.95 -13.37
N TYR A 150 9.84 -2.64 -13.21
CA TYR A 150 10.44 -2.90 -11.90
C TYR A 150 10.88 -1.62 -11.21
N ARG A 151 11.44 -0.65 -11.94
CA ARG A 151 11.83 0.65 -11.36
C ARG A 151 10.62 1.34 -10.75
N ASP A 152 9.51 1.38 -11.47
CA ASP A 152 8.29 2.02 -11.01
C ASP A 152 7.70 1.30 -9.79
N GLN A 153 7.74 -0.04 -9.77
CA GLN A 153 7.30 -0.83 -8.63
C GLN A 153 8.18 -0.58 -7.39
N TYR A 154 9.50 -0.80 -7.50
CA TYR A 154 10.41 -0.64 -6.36
C TYR A 154 10.45 0.79 -5.84
N SER A 155 10.37 1.79 -6.73
CA SER A 155 10.29 3.19 -6.30
C SER A 155 9.00 3.46 -5.52
N ARG A 156 7.87 2.89 -5.94
CA ARG A 156 6.61 3.00 -5.19
C ARG A 156 6.67 2.32 -3.82
N GLU A 157 7.26 1.14 -3.73
CA GLU A 157 7.41 0.41 -2.46
C GLU A 157 8.40 1.11 -1.52
N SER A 158 9.54 1.56 -2.04
CA SER A 158 10.52 2.36 -1.27
C SER A 158 9.91 3.66 -0.78
N ASN A 159 9.20 4.40 -1.64
CA ASN A 159 8.53 5.64 -1.25
C ASN A 159 7.42 5.38 -0.22
N PHE A 160 6.70 4.24 -0.32
CA PHE A 160 5.73 3.83 0.68
C PHE A 160 6.40 3.58 2.04
N GLY A 161 7.49 2.82 2.05
CA GLY A 161 8.29 2.58 3.26
C GLY A 161 8.82 3.87 3.89
N GLN A 162 9.34 4.79 3.07
CA GLN A 162 9.79 6.11 3.54
C GLN A 162 8.65 6.96 4.11
N ALA A 163 7.45 6.88 3.53
CA ALA A 163 6.28 7.57 4.04
C ALA A 163 5.84 7.02 5.42
N LEU A 164 5.86 5.69 5.58
CA LEU A 164 5.60 5.04 6.87
C LEU A 164 6.67 5.39 7.92
N GLU A 165 7.95 5.38 7.53
CA GLU A 165 9.06 5.76 8.42
C GLU A 165 8.93 7.22 8.84
N SER A 166 8.59 8.12 7.93
CA SER A 166 8.39 9.54 8.24
C SER A 166 7.21 9.75 9.20
N LEU A 167 6.13 8.99 9.04
CA LEU A 167 4.99 8.98 9.97
C LEU A 167 5.39 8.49 11.38
N SER A 168 6.36 7.58 11.49
CA SER A 168 6.76 6.97 12.77
C SER A 168 7.56 7.93 13.67
N ILE A 169 8.22 8.94 13.09
CA ILE A 169 9.07 9.92 13.81
C ILE A 169 8.21 11.05 14.40
N ARG A 170 7.45 10.72 15.44
CA ARG A 170 6.42 11.60 16.02
C ARG A 170 6.91 12.94 16.58
N ASN A 171 8.17 13.01 17.02
CA ASN A 171 8.71 14.25 17.59
C ASN A 171 9.04 15.29 16.51
N ASP A 172 9.10 14.88 15.25
CA ASP A 172 9.30 15.74 14.09
C ASP A 172 7.96 15.92 13.36
N VAL A 173 7.25 16.99 13.73
CA VAL A 173 5.88 17.24 13.24
C VAL A 173 5.86 17.47 11.73
N GLU A 174 6.86 18.15 11.17
CA GLU A 174 6.94 18.42 9.73
C GLU A 174 7.15 17.14 8.94
N ARG A 175 8.10 16.30 9.37
CA ARG A 175 8.35 15.01 8.74
C ARG A 175 7.17 14.06 8.86
N CYS A 176 6.51 14.02 10.02
CA CYS A 176 5.32 13.22 10.22
C CYS A 176 4.17 13.67 9.30
N LEU A 177 4.00 14.99 9.12
CA LEU A 177 3.02 15.56 8.19
C LEU A 177 3.31 15.18 6.73
N ASP A 178 4.58 15.21 6.32
CA ASP A 178 4.98 14.79 4.98
C ASP A 178 4.72 13.30 4.74
N GLY A 179 5.00 12.45 5.74
CA GLY A 179 4.66 11.03 5.71
C GLY A 179 3.15 10.80 5.55
N LEU A 180 2.34 11.47 6.38
CA LEU A 180 0.88 11.41 6.33
C LEU A 180 0.33 11.86 4.97
N ARG A 181 0.82 12.98 4.44
CA ARG A 181 0.45 13.48 3.10
C ARG A 181 0.87 12.53 1.99
N ALA A 182 2.07 11.97 2.04
CA ALA A 182 2.56 11.03 1.05
C ALA A 182 1.70 9.75 1.03
N LEU A 183 1.38 9.21 2.21
CA LEU A 183 0.49 8.06 2.36
C LEU A 183 -0.87 8.31 1.68
N PHE A 184 -1.48 9.47 1.90
CA PHE A 184 -2.77 9.80 1.31
C PHE A 184 -2.69 10.13 -0.20
N ALA A 185 -1.74 10.97 -0.60
CA ALA A 185 -1.63 11.46 -1.97
C ALA A 185 -1.17 10.38 -2.96
N TYR A 186 -0.26 9.49 -2.54
CA TYR A 186 0.40 8.54 -3.43
C TYR A 186 0.09 7.07 -3.10
N HIS A 187 -0.26 6.76 -1.84
CA HIS A 187 -0.41 5.38 -1.36
C HIS A 187 -1.80 5.02 -0.84
N ARG A 188 -2.82 5.88 -0.98
CA ARG A 188 -4.20 5.62 -0.50
C ARG A 188 -4.86 4.37 -1.10
N ASN A 189 -4.37 3.88 -2.23
CA ASN A 189 -4.88 2.66 -2.87
C ASN A 189 -4.14 1.39 -2.41
N GLN A 190 -3.27 1.49 -1.39
CA GLN A 190 -2.68 0.35 -0.72
C GLN A 190 -3.44 0.07 0.58
N PRO A 191 -3.98 -1.15 0.82
CA PRO A 191 -4.67 -1.49 2.06
C PRO A 191 -3.84 -1.23 3.32
N ALA A 192 -2.53 -1.46 3.25
CA ALA A 192 -1.60 -1.24 4.36
C ALA A 192 -1.61 0.21 4.86
N THR A 193 -1.78 1.21 3.97
CA THR A 193 -1.89 2.62 4.35
C THR A 193 -2.96 2.81 5.42
N TRP A 194 -4.16 2.28 5.18
CA TRP A 194 -5.30 2.44 6.08
C TRP A 194 -5.15 1.62 7.34
N TYR A 195 -4.58 0.41 7.24
CA TYR A 195 -4.25 -0.39 8.41
C TYR A 195 -3.38 0.40 9.41
N TYR A 196 -2.31 1.04 8.93
CA TYR A 196 -1.42 1.84 9.79
C TYR A 196 -2.08 3.11 10.33
N LEU A 197 -2.77 3.89 9.48
CA LEU A 197 -3.41 5.14 9.89
C LEU A 197 -4.54 4.91 10.91
N ILE A 198 -5.36 3.88 10.70
CA ILE A 198 -6.44 3.51 11.64
C ILE A 198 -5.84 3.00 12.96
N SER A 199 -4.81 2.16 12.90
CA SER A 199 -4.22 1.54 14.10
C SER A 199 -3.49 2.53 15.02
N CYS A 200 -3.09 3.69 14.51
CA CYS A 200 -2.31 4.65 15.28
C CYS A 200 -3.12 5.82 15.85
N ILE A 201 -4.41 5.96 15.49
CA ILE A 201 -5.21 7.16 15.83
C ILE A 201 -5.21 7.46 17.34
N SER A 202 -5.40 6.45 18.20
CA SER A 202 -5.39 6.63 19.66
C SER A 202 -4.05 7.08 20.25
N ASN A 203 -2.96 7.04 19.47
CA ASN A 203 -1.67 7.59 19.86
C ASN A 203 -1.55 9.08 19.53
N TYR A 204 -2.46 9.64 18.72
CA TYR A 204 -2.45 11.05 18.31
C TYR A 204 -3.18 11.99 19.29
N ARG A 205 -3.63 11.51 20.46
CA ARG A 205 -4.24 12.40 21.46
C ARG A 205 -3.24 13.48 21.89
N GLY A 206 -3.64 14.75 21.76
CA GLY A 206 -2.78 15.91 22.02
C GLY A 206 -1.69 16.17 20.97
N HIS A 207 -1.63 15.39 19.89
CA HIS A 207 -0.66 15.58 18.81
C HIS A 207 -1.14 16.65 17.81
N ALA A 208 -0.22 17.49 17.33
CA ALA A 208 -0.52 18.59 16.41
C ALA A 208 -1.19 18.15 15.10
N LEU A 209 -0.94 16.90 14.67
CA LEU A 209 -1.47 16.33 13.43
C LEU A 209 -2.77 15.54 13.58
N LEU A 210 -3.39 15.52 14.76
CA LEU A 210 -4.62 14.75 14.98
C LEU A 210 -5.75 15.17 14.03
N ARG A 211 -5.94 16.48 13.82
CA ARG A 211 -6.98 16.99 12.90
C ARG A 211 -6.72 16.55 11.46
N GLU A 212 -5.47 16.59 11.01
CA GLU A 212 -5.09 16.13 9.66
C GLU A 212 -5.36 14.63 9.48
N LEU A 213 -4.99 13.82 10.48
CA LEU A 213 -5.26 12.38 10.46
C LEU A 213 -6.77 12.08 10.39
N ILE A 214 -7.58 12.77 11.20
CA ILE A 214 -9.05 12.65 11.18
C ILE A 214 -9.62 13.02 9.80
N VAL A 215 -9.15 14.12 9.21
CA VAL A 215 -9.58 14.57 7.88
C VAL A 215 -9.25 13.52 6.80
N GLN A 216 -8.07 12.91 6.86
CA GLN A 216 -7.70 11.87 5.90
C GLN A 216 -8.49 10.58 6.11
N LEU A 217 -8.68 10.16 7.36
CA LEU A 217 -9.48 8.98 7.69
C LEU A 217 -10.95 9.15 7.27
N SER A 218 -11.53 10.36 7.37
CA SER A 218 -12.93 10.60 6.99
C SER A 218 -13.22 10.33 5.51
N HIS A 219 -12.19 10.27 4.64
CA HIS A 219 -12.36 9.89 3.24
C HIS A 219 -12.76 8.41 3.08
N ILE A 220 -12.65 7.60 4.14
CA ILE A 220 -13.13 6.22 4.16
C ILE A 220 -14.67 6.16 4.27
N PRO A 221 -15.32 6.64 5.35
CA PRO A 221 -16.78 6.72 5.40
C PRO A 221 -17.34 7.75 4.41
N GLY A 222 -16.68 8.90 4.29
CA GLY A 222 -17.14 10.05 3.54
C GLY A 222 -18.22 10.86 4.27
N HIS A 223 -18.33 12.14 3.94
CA HIS A 223 -19.48 12.99 4.31
C HIS A 223 -19.73 14.03 3.20
N GLY A 224 -20.86 14.76 3.31
CA GLY A 224 -21.38 15.63 2.25
C GLY A 224 -20.51 16.84 1.89
N ASP A 225 -19.57 17.21 2.76
CA ASP A 225 -18.74 18.41 2.60
C ASP A 225 -17.27 18.08 2.21
N ILE A 226 -16.98 16.83 1.86
CA ILE A 226 -15.70 16.45 1.23
C ILE A 226 -15.74 16.82 -0.25
N PHE A 227 -14.77 17.64 -0.69
CA PHE A 227 -14.59 17.94 -2.12
C PHE A 227 -13.90 16.78 -2.85
N TRP A 228 -14.71 15.91 -3.47
CA TRP A 228 -14.21 14.72 -4.17
C TRP A 228 -13.56 15.05 -5.52
N SER A 229 -12.42 14.42 -5.79
CA SER A 229 -11.66 14.53 -7.04
C SER A 229 -10.85 13.26 -7.30
N LYS A 230 -10.30 13.11 -8.51
CA LYS A 230 -9.38 12.01 -8.84
C LYS A 230 -8.16 11.93 -7.90
N ARG A 231 -7.83 13.02 -7.20
CA ARG A 231 -6.68 13.12 -6.30
C ARG A 231 -6.94 12.60 -4.88
N ASN A 232 -8.20 12.44 -4.46
CA ASN A 232 -8.55 11.94 -3.12
C ASN A 232 -9.54 10.77 -3.12
N ILE A 233 -10.08 10.38 -4.29
CA ILE A 233 -10.88 9.15 -4.41
C ILE A 233 -9.99 7.92 -4.13
N ILE A 234 -10.50 7.05 -3.26
CA ILE A 234 -9.90 5.77 -2.86
C ILE A 234 -10.60 4.65 -3.65
N ASN A 235 -9.83 3.67 -4.12
CA ASN A 235 -10.38 2.49 -4.79
C ASN A 235 -11.41 1.80 -3.89
N GLU A 236 -12.57 1.45 -4.45
CA GLU A 236 -13.70 0.88 -3.73
C GLU A 236 -13.35 -0.40 -2.94
N THR A 237 -12.51 -1.28 -3.50
CA THR A 237 -12.06 -2.50 -2.79
C THR A 237 -11.27 -2.15 -1.53
N VAL A 238 -10.35 -1.18 -1.65
CA VAL A 238 -9.53 -0.70 -0.53
C VAL A 238 -10.39 0.01 0.50
N ARG A 239 -11.28 0.91 0.05
CA ARG A 239 -12.22 1.63 0.92
C ARG A 239 -13.11 0.69 1.73
N ARG A 240 -13.66 -0.36 1.10
CA ARG A 240 -14.47 -1.38 1.79
C ARG A 240 -13.67 -2.14 2.84
N SER A 241 -12.45 -2.57 2.53
CA SER A 241 -11.58 -3.23 3.51
C SER A 241 -11.25 -2.33 4.70
N ALA A 242 -10.99 -1.05 4.46
CA ALA A 242 -10.72 -0.07 5.51
C ALA A 242 -11.97 0.21 6.37
N LEU A 243 -13.16 0.30 5.77
CA LEU A 243 -14.43 0.43 6.52
C LEU A 243 -14.67 -0.76 7.44
N LEU A 244 -14.41 -1.98 6.96
CA LEU A 244 -14.54 -3.19 7.77
C LEU A 244 -13.53 -3.16 8.94
N PHE A 245 -12.29 -2.77 8.66
CA PHE A 245 -11.26 -2.64 9.68
C PHE A 245 -11.58 -1.56 10.72
N MET A 246 -12.14 -0.40 10.33
CA MET A 246 -12.62 0.62 11.26
C MET A 246 -13.71 0.06 12.20
N ARG A 247 -14.69 -0.67 11.67
CA ARG A 247 -15.76 -1.31 12.44
C ARG A 247 -15.25 -2.29 13.49
N GLU A 248 -14.24 -3.08 13.12
CA GLU A 248 -13.63 -4.09 13.98
C GLU A 248 -12.65 -3.49 14.99
N ARG A 249 -12.01 -2.37 14.66
CA ARG A 249 -10.89 -1.83 15.44
C ARG A 249 -11.25 -0.68 16.37
N PHE A 250 -12.13 0.23 15.95
CA PHE A 250 -12.39 1.44 16.72
C PHE A 250 -13.06 1.13 18.05
N GLU A 251 -12.42 1.58 19.11
CA GLU A 251 -12.87 1.40 20.49
C GLU A 251 -12.99 2.74 21.23
N ARG A 252 -13.44 2.70 22.49
CA ARG A 252 -13.62 3.90 23.33
C ARG A 252 -12.38 4.81 23.37
N ARG A 253 -11.19 4.23 23.35
CA ARG A 253 -9.92 4.98 23.37
C ARG A 253 -9.71 5.80 22.09
N ASP A 254 -10.02 5.21 20.93
CA ASP A 254 -9.94 5.91 19.65
C ASP A 254 -10.98 7.04 19.60
N ALA A 255 -12.20 6.74 20.07
CA ALA A 255 -13.29 7.70 20.13
C ALA A 255 -12.96 8.93 21.00
N LEU A 256 -12.40 8.71 22.20
CA LEU A 256 -11.89 9.80 23.06
C LEU A 256 -10.83 10.65 22.36
N THR A 257 -9.97 10.01 21.56
CA THR A 257 -8.94 10.70 20.81
C THR A 257 -9.56 11.55 19.70
N MET A 258 -10.50 11.00 18.93
CA MET A 258 -11.23 11.74 17.89
C MET A 258 -12.00 12.94 18.47
N LEU A 259 -12.73 12.73 19.57
CA LEU A 259 -13.49 13.78 20.25
C LEU A 259 -12.60 14.91 20.77
N SER A 260 -11.37 14.59 21.19
CA SER A 260 -10.41 15.62 21.65
C SER A 260 -9.96 16.60 20.56
N ALA A 261 -10.27 16.31 19.28
CA ALA A 261 -9.99 17.22 18.17
C ALA A 261 -11.07 18.29 17.94
N ILE A 262 -12.25 18.15 18.58
CA ILE A 262 -13.37 19.09 18.44
C ILE A 262 -13.06 20.36 19.24
N ASP A 263 -12.99 21.48 18.52
CA ASP A 263 -12.72 22.80 19.08
C ASP A 263 -14.02 23.58 19.34
N ASP A 264 -13.89 24.89 19.58
CA ASP A 264 -15.03 25.76 19.89
C ASP A 264 -16.01 25.93 18.72
N ALA A 265 -15.62 25.54 17.49
CA ALA A 265 -16.54 25.50 16.35
C ALA A 265 -17.56 24.35 16.46
N GLY A 266 -17.35 23.40 17.38
CA GLY A 266 -18.31 22.35 17.67
C GLY A 266 -18.58 21.42 16.48
N ILE A 267 -19.84 20.97 16.40
CA ILE A 267 -20.32 20.03 15.38
C ILE A 267 -21.24 20.82 14.43
N ASP A 268 -20.74 21.10 13.22
CA ASP A 268 -21.48 21.77 12.16
C ASP A 268 -20.87 21.34 10.80
N ARG A 269 -21.52 21.66 9.68
CA ARG A 269 -21.07 21.33 8.33
C ARG A 269 -19.69 21.92 8.05
N GLY A 270 -18.78 21.08 7.58
CA GLY A 270 -17.40 21.44 7.27
C GLY A 270 -16.49 21.61 8.49
N THR A 271 -17.01 21.56 9.74
CA THR A 271 -16.16 21.61 10.94
C THR A 271 -15.53 20.25 11.21
N ILE A 272 -14.45 20.22 11.99
CA ILE A 272 -13.81 18.97 12.42
C ILE A 272 -14.80 18.03 13.14
N GLY A 273 -15.84 18.57 13.79
CA GLY A 273 -16.90 17.79 14.40
C GLY A 273 -17.66 16.91 13.40
N GLN A 274 -17.88 17.37 12.16
CA GLN A 274 -18.49 16.55 11.11
C GLN A 274 -17.56 15.41 10.65
N TYR A 275 -16.25 15.68 10.55
CA TYR A 275 -15.26 14.65 10.22
C TYR A 275 -15.20 13.57 11.31
N VAL A 276 -15.23 13.99 12.59
CA VAL A 276 -15.28 13.07 13.73
C VAL A 276 -16.56 12.24 13.71
N HIS A 277 -17.73 12.88 13.50
CA HIS A 277 -19.01 12.17 13.43
C HIS A 277 -18.99 11.05 12.39
N ALA A 278 -18.50 11.33 11.18
CA ALA A 278 -18.39 10.34 10.10
C ALA A 278 -17.53 9.12 10.48
N LEU A 279 -16.50 9.31 11.32
CA LEU A 279 -15.67 8.22 11.84
C LEU A 279 -16.37 7.46 12.98
N ILE A 280 -16.99 8.15 13.92
CA ILE A 280 -17.74 7.53 15.02
C ILE A 280 -18.89 6.67 14.51
N ASP A 281 -19.57 7.09 13.44
CA ASP A 281 -20.64 6.31 12.80
C ASP A 281 -20.17 4.98 12.20
N THR A 282 -18.86 4.78 12.02
CA THR A 282 -18.30 3.50 11.60
C THR A 282 -18.14 2.51 12.74
N MET A 283 -18.25 2.91 14.00
CA MET A 283 -18.06 2.03 15.14
C MET A 283 -19.19 1.01 15.25
N THR A 284 -18.86 -0.22 15.67
CA THR A 284 -19.85 -1.29 15.86
C THR A 284 -20.90 -0.93 16.92
N ASP A 285 -20.49 -0.27 18.00
CA ASP A 285 -21.38 0.22 19.08
C ASP A 285 -21.14 1.71 19.35
N ALA A 286 -21.42 2.55 18.34
CA ALA A 286 -21.28 4.00 18.47
C ALA A 286 -22.10 4.56 19.64
N GLN A 287 -23.36 4.11 19.80
CA GLN A 287 -24.25 4.57 20.86
C GLN A 287 -23.68 4.27 22.25
N GLY A 288 -23.34 3.02 22.55
CA GLY A 288 -22.85 2.60 23.86
C GLY A 288 -21.50 3.22 24.20
N VAL A 289 -20.60 3.33 23.22
CA VAL A 289 -19.30 3.98 23.43
C VAL A 289 -19.46 5.47 23.73
N MET A 290 -20.27 6.19 22.96
CA MET A 290 -20.51 7.62 23.19
C MET A 290 -21.22 7.88 24.52
N GLU A 291 -22.23 7.07 24.87
CA GLU A 291 -22.88 7.14 26.19
C GLU A 291 -21.87 6.96 27.34
N SER A 292 -20.98 5.97 27.22
CA SER A 292 -19.94 5.72 28.24
C SER A 292 -18.94 6.87 28.41
N ILE A 293 -18.81 7.74 27.42
CA ILE A 293 -17.94 8.92 27.48
C ILE A 293 -18.72 10.11 28.05
N ALA A 294 -19.99 10.29 27.65
CA ALA A 294 -20.83 11.38 28.16
C ALA A 294 -21.00 11.35 29.69
N ILE A 295 -21.15 10.15 30.28
CA ILE A 295 -21.32 9.97 31.73
C ILE A 295 -20.00 9.95 32.52
N ASP A 296 -18.84 9.92 31.85
CA ASP A 296 -17.54 9.83 32.52
C ASP A 296 -17.09 11.21 33.01
N ILE A 297 -17.31 11.48 34.30
CA ILE A 297 -16.96 12.74 34.96
C ILE A 297 -15.47 13.09 34.91
N ASN A 298 -14.59 12.14 34.56
CA ASN A 298 -13.16 12.39 34.44
C ASN A 298 -12.77 12.96 33.06
N GLN A 299 -13.70 13.01 32.11
CA GLN A 299 -13.46 13.62 30.80
C GLN A 299 -13.85 15.10 30.82
N ASP A 300 -13.19 15.86 29.94
CA ASP A 300 -13.49 17.27 29.71
C ASP A 300 -14.96 17.49 29.31
N GLY A 301 -15.56 18.58 29.79
CA GLY A 301 -16.97 18.92 29.54
C GLY A 301 -17.33 18.96 28.06
N ARG A 302 -16.42 19.46 27.19
CA ARG A 302 -16.64 19.50 25.74
C ARG A 302 -16.63 18.12 25.11
N ILE A 303 -15.74 17.24 25.56
CA ILE A 303 -15.69 15.84 25.12
C ILE A 303 -16.99 15.14 25.52
N ARG A 304 -17.44 15.32 26.76
CA ARG A 304 -18.69 14.74 27.27
C ARG A 304 -19.90 15.27 26.51
N HIS A 305 -19.95 16.57 26.25
CA HIS A 305 -21.01 17.22 25.46
C HIS A 305 -21.06 16.68 24.02
N SER A 306 -19.91 16.61 23.34
CA SER A 306 -19.84 16.06 21.97
C SER A 306 -20.24 14.59 21.91
N ALA A 307 -19.83 13.81 22.91
CA ALA A 307 -20.23 12.41 23.04
C ALA A 307 -21.73 12.26 23.28
N LEU A 308 -22.35 13.10 24.11
CA LEU A 308 -23.81 13.12 24.30
C LEU A 308 -24.53 13.30 22.96
N LEU A 309 -24.11 14.29 22.16
CA LEU A 309 -24.71 14.56 20.86
C LEU A 309 -24.58 13.34 19.93
N PHE A 310 -23.39 12.77 19.78
CA PHE A 310 -23.20 11.57 18.94
C PHE A 310 -23.93 10.33 19.47
N ALA A 311 -24.07 10.15 20.79
CA ALA A 311 -24.87 9.07 21.36
C ALA A 311 -26.34 9.18 20.94
N ILE A 312 -26.90 10.40 20.97
CA ILE A 312 -28.27 10.65 20.52
C ILE A 312 -28.39 10.43 19.00
N SER A 313 -27.41 10.86 18.21
CA SER A 313 -27.33 10.58 16.76
C SER A 313 -27.47 9.09 16.43
N ALA A 314 -26.63 8.29 17.07
CA ALA A 314 -26.59 6.84 16.86
C ALA A 314 -27.89 6.18 17.34
N ALA A 315 -28.46 6.65 18.45
CA ALA A 315 -29.70 6.13 18.99
C ALA A 315 -30.91 6.45 18.10
N GLN A 316 -31.03 7.70 17.61
CA GLN A 316 -32.15 8.14 16.79
C GLN A 316 -32.15 7.47 15.41
N ALA A 317 -30.96 7.16 14.87
CA ALA A 317 -30.82 6.42 13.61
C ALA A 317 -31.45 5.02 13.68
N GLN A 318 -31.53 4.42 14.88
CA GLN A 318 -32.25 3.17 15.12
C GLN A 318 -33.76 3.42 15.30
N SER A 319 -34.13 4.34 16.21
CA SER A 319 -35.49 4.86 16.34
C SER A 319 -35.55 6.06 17.29
N VAL A 320 -36.54 6.93 17.11
CA VAL A 320 -36.84 8.04 18.04
C VAL A 320 -37.10 7.52 19.46
N ALA A 321 -37.78 6.37 19.60
CA ALA A 321 -38.05 5.77 20.90
C ALA A 321 -36.76 5.35 21.63
N ASN A 322 -35.77 4.83 20.91
CA ASN A 322 -34.46 4.49 21.48
C ASN A 322 -33.72 5.75 21.96
N ALA A 323 -33.74 6.83 21.19
CA ALA A 323 -33.16 8.11 21.59
C ALA A 323 -33.82 8.71 22.85
N LEU A 324 -35.15 8.69 22.93
CA LEU A 324 -35.89 9.16 24.12
C LEU A 324 -35.61 8.29 25.36
N ALA A 325 -35.51 6.97 25.19
CA ALA A 325 -35.14 6.06 26.27
C ALA A 325 -33.71 6.32 26.78
N LEU A 326 -32.78 6.58 25.86
CA LEU A 326 -31.40 6.96 26.19
C LEU A 326 -31.35 8.27 26.97
N LEU A 327 -32.03 9.33 26.51
CA LEU A 327 -32.08 10.62 27.21
C LEU A 327 -32.66 10.49 28.63
N SER A 328 -33.71 9.68 28.78
CA SER A 328 -34.31 9.39 30.09
C SER A 328 -33.32 8.73 31.04
N ARG A 329 -32.49 7.80 30.55
CA ARG A 329 -31.42 7.15 31.33
C ARG A 329 -30.29 8.13 31.67
N LEU A 330 -29.88 8.96 30.71
CA LEU A 330 -28.80 9.92 30.87
C LEU A 330 -29.12 11.01 31.88
N ARG A 331 -30.38 11.48 31.94
CA ARG A 331 -30.85 12.46 32.94
C ARG A 331 -30.57 12.04 34.39
N HIS A 332 -30.54 10.74 34.66
CA HIS A 332 -30.24 10.21 35.99
C HIS A 332 -28.78 9.84 36.20
N SER A 333 -28.00 9.74 35.12
CA SER A 333 -26.62 9.25 35.12
C SER A 333 -25.59 10.38 34.99
N ILE A 334 -26.00 11.54 34.49
CA ILE A 334 -25.17 12.74 34.35
C ILE A 334 -25.36 13.60 35.59
N ASP A 335 -24.28 13.76 36.37
CA ASP A 335 -24.21 14.69 37.52
C ASP A 335 -23.53 16.00 37.08
N ASP A 336 -24.15 16.68 36.12
CA ASP A 336 -23.63 17.90 35.48
C ASP A 336 -24.82 18.75 35.02
N GLU A 337 -24.97 19.95 35.57
CA GLU A 337 -26.13 20.82 35.34
C GLU A 337 -26.21 21.32 33.89
N GLU A 338 -25.06 21.60 33.28
CA GLU A 338 -24.97 22.08 31.90
C GLU A 338 -25.34 20.96 30.92
N LEU A 339 -24.75 19.77 31.08
CA LEU A 339 -25.12 18.63 30.24
C LEU A 339 -26.58 18.18 30.47
N ASN A 340 -27.10 18.25 31.69
CA ASN A 340 -28.51 17.94 31.95
C ASN A 340 -29.46 18.93 31.29
N SER A 341 -29.06 20.20 31.18
CA SER A 341 -29.80 21.19 30.40
C SER A 341 -29.88 20.74 28.93
N VAL A 342 -28.73 20.36 28.34
CA VAL A 342 -28.66 19.84 26.96
C VAL A 342 -29.53 18.59 26.77
N VAL A 343 -29.55 17.65 27.72
CA VAL A 343 -30.45 16.48 27.71
C VAL A 343 -31.93 16.92 27.64
N GLY A 344 -32.30 17.97 28.37
CA GLY A 344 -33.64 18.57 28.32
C GLY A 344 -33.99 19.10 26.93
N TRP A 345 -33.12 19.93 26.34
CA TRP A 345 -33.29 20.48 25.00
C TRP A 345 -33.45 19.39 23.94
N LEU A 346 -32.58 18.38 23.97
CA LEU A 346 -32.62 17.25 23.02
C LEU A 346 -33.92 16.43 23.15
N GLU A 347 -34.44 16.27 24.37
CA GLU A 347 -35.71 15.55 24.57
C GLU A 347 -36.89 16.34 24.00
N GLU A 348 -36.92 17.65 24.21
CA GLU A 348 -37.95 18.53 23.66
C GLU A 348 -37.95 18.50 22.13
N ASP A 349 -36.77 18.67 21.51
CA ASP A 349 -36.62 18.64 20.05
C ASP A 349 -37.04 17.28 19.46
N LEU A 350 -36.63 16.16 20.07
CA LEU A 350 -37.04 14.83 19.59
C LEU A 350 -38.55 14.64 19.70
N ARG A 351 -39.21 15.15 20.76
CA ARG A 351 -40.66 15.04 20.92
C ARG A 351 -41.41 15.93 19.94
N GLN A 352 -40.87 17.11 19.65
CA GLN A 352 -41.51 18.09 18.77
C GLN A 352 -41.32 17.75 17.29
N PHE A 353 -40.09 17.46 16.89
CA PHE A 353 -39.71 17.33 15.48
C PHE A 353 -39.49 15.88 15.04
N GLY A 354 -39.33 14.95 15.99
CA GLY A 354 -39.07 13.54 15.69
C GLY A 354 -37.63 13.25 15.25
N TYR A 355 -36.74 14.25 15.27
CA TYR A 355 -35.31 14.10 14.98
C TYR A 355 -34.54 15.29 15.57
N VAL A 356 -33.23 15.10 15.80
CA VAL A 356 -32.27 16.17 16.10
C VAL A 356 -31.23 16.20 14.99
N SER A 357 -31.05 17.35 14.35
CA SER A 357 -29.95 17.56 13.40
C SER A 357 -28.80 18.29 14.07
N PHE A 358 -27.57 17.94 13.72
CA PHE A 358 -26.37 18.73 14.07
C PHE A 358 -25.89 19.63 12.93
N TYR A 359 -26.57 19.57 11.77
CA TYR A 359 -26.21 20.21 10.51
C TYR A 359 -27.41 20.82 9.80
#